data_AF-A0A2M9EXI3-F1
#
_entry.id   AF-A0A2M9EXI3-F1
#
_cell.length_a   1.000
_cell.length_b   1.000
_cell.length_c   1.000
_cell.angle_alpha   90.00
_cell.angle_beta   90.00
_cell.angle_gamma   90.00
#
_symmetry.space_group_name_H-M   'P 1'
#
loop_
_entity.id
_entity.type
_entity.pdbx_description
1 polymer ?
#
loop_
_entity_poly.entity_id
_entity_poly.type
_entity_poly.pdbx_seq_one_letter_code
_entity_poly.pdbx_strand_id
1 'polypeptide(L)'
;MSEEKPLFTDLIGEILKEYSKTGGMDNLPGTGKPLSEEYLSGDVFQNFQRIAREQGYKPYWLELQHEIRDSLQGLHRDIEAGKKRDAELRLKQINDKIYKYNQQCPPPMQKGSVRMENLEAACARWQ
;
A
#
# COMPACT_ATOMS: atom_id res chain seq x y z
N MET A 1 4.40 -49.13 -8.21
CA MET A 1 4.20 -47.87 -8.93
C MET A 1 4.81 -46.79 -8.08
N SER A 2 6.00 -46.32 -8.43
CA SER A 2 6.74 -45.35 -7.62
C SER A 2 6.10 -43.98 -7.82
N GLU A 3 5.50 -43.44 -6.76
CA GLU A 3 5.03 -42.04 -6.75
C GLU A 3 6.25 -41.13 -6.82
N GLU A 4 6.39 -40.37 -7.91
CA GLU A 4 7.38 -39.31 -8.01
C GLU A 4 7.09 -38.25 -6.95
N LYS A 5 8.05 -38.05 -6.04
CA LYS A 5 7.98 -37.01 -5.02
C LYS A 5 8.19 -35.64 -5.70
N PRO A 6 7.26 -34.68 -5.56
CA PRO A 6 7.38 -33.40 -6.24
C PRO A 6 8.64 -32.64 -5.78
N LEU A 7 9.29 -31.95 -6.72
CA LEU A 7 10.56 -31.22 -6.53
C LEU A 7 10.47 -30.04 -5.53
N PHE A 8 9.26 -29.65 -5.15
CA PHE A 8 8.97 -28.56 -4.23
C PHE A 8 8.04 -29.06 -3.12
N THR A 9 8.50 -28.96 -1.87
CA THR A 9 7.69 -29.23 -0.69
C THR A 9 6.92 -27.96 -0.34
N ASP A 10 5.61 -27.96 -0.56
CA ASP A 10 4.72 -26.90 -0.09
C ASP A 10 4.54 -27.03 1.43
N LEU A 11 5.48 -26.44 2.17
CA LEU A 11 5.48 -26.45 3.64
C LEU A 11 4.20 -25.86 4.23
N ILE A 12 3.64 -24.82 3.59
CA ILE A 12 2.37 -24.22 4.03
C ILE A 12 1.23 -25.22 3.82
N GLY A 13 1.20 -25.88 2.67
CA GLY A 13 0.25 -26.94 2.37
C GLY A 13 0.32 -28.11 3.36
N GLU A 14 1.52 -28.56 3.74
CA GLU A 14 1.72 -29.62 4.73
C GLU A 14 1.21 -29.19 6.12
N ILE A 15 1.56 -27.99 6.59
CA ILE A 15 1.09 -27.43 7.87
C ILE A 15 -0.44 -27.34 7.88
N LEU A 16 -1.05 -26.81 6.82
CA LEU A 16 -2.50 -26.69 6.71
C LEU A 16 -3.17 -28.08 6.74
N LYS A 17 -2.61 -29.06 6.02
CA LYS A 17 -3.14 -30.42 5.96
C LYS A 17 -3.07 -31.14 7.29
N GLU A 18 -1.99 -30.97 8.05
CA GLU A 18 -1.89 -31.49 9.42
C GLU A 18 -2.87 -30.79 10.38
N TYR A 19 -2.99 -29.47 10.28
CA TYR A 19 -3.92 -28.69 11.08
C TYR A 19 -5.39 -29.07 10.80
N SER A 20 -5.76 -29.31 9.54
CA SER A 20 -7.09 -29.83 9.18
C SER A 20 -7.34 -31.22 9.79
N LYS A 21 -6.37 -32.13 9.72
CA LYS A 21 -6.50 -33.51 10.25
C LYS A 21 -6.72 -33.56 11.76
N THR A 22 -6.22 -32.58 12.49
CA THR A 22 -6.39 -32.47 13.94
C THR A 22 -7.71 -31.81 14.34
N GLY A 23 -8.59 -31.52 13.38
CA GLY A 23 -9.87 -30.84 13.61
C GLY A 23 -9.73 -29.33 13.86
N GLY A 24 -8.54 -28.76 13.61
CA GLY A 24 -8.26 -27.34 13.84
C GLY A 24 -9.11 -26.38 12.99
N MET A 25 -9.78 -26.89 11.96
CA MET A 25 -10.68 -26.12 11.09
C MET A 25 -12.18 -26.28 11.43
N ASP A 26 -12.55 -27.22 12.29
CA ASP A 26 -13.95 -27.62 12.48
C ASP A 26 -14.78 -26.56 13.23
N ASN A 27 -14.14 -25.72 14.04
CA ASN A 27 -14.80 -24.71 14.88
C ASN A 27 -14.21 -23.30 14.69
N LEU A 28 -13.82 -22.96 13.46
CA LEU A 28 -13.35 -21.59 13.18
C LEU A 28 -14.48 -20.57 13.38
N PRO A 29 -14.17 -19.40 13.97
CA PRO A 29 -15.15 -18.33 14.15
C PRO A 29 -15.62 -17.83 12.78
N GLY A 30 -16.94 -17.85 12.56
CA GLY A 30 -17.55 -17.36 11.32
C GLY A 30 -17.74 -18.41 10.23
N THR A 31 -17.34 -19.67 10.45
CA THR A 31 -17.59 -20.76 9.48
C THR A 31 -19.07 -20.89 9.18
N GLY A 32 -19.43 -20.89 7.89
CA GLY A 32 -20.80 -21.02 7.40
C GLY A 32 -21.68 -19.78 7.60
N LYS A 33 -21.18 -18.72 8.26
CA LYS A 33 -21.90 -17.45 8.38
C LYS A 33 -21.67 -16.60 7.13
N PRO A 34 -22.69 -15.87 6.64
CA PRO A 34 -22.48 -14.91 5.57
C PRO A 34 -21.48 -13.84 6.02
N LEU A 35 -20.71 -13.30 5.07
CA LEU A 35 -19.89 -12.12 5.31
C LEU A 35 -20.80 -10.97 5.78
N SER A 36 -20.30 -10.14 6.69
CA SER A 36 -21.05 -8.98 7.17
C SER A 36 -21.39 -8.04 6.00
N GLU A 37 -22.56 -7.42 6.04
CA GLU A 37 -22.96 -6.40 5.06
C GLU A 37 -21.93 -5.27 4.99
N GLU A 38 -21.30 -4.95 6.12
CA GLU A 38 -20.22 -3.97 6.21
C GLU A 38 -18.97 -4.38 5.42
N TYR A 39 -18.60 -5.67 5.40
CA TYR A 39 -17.50 -6.18 4.57
C TYR A 39 -17.82 -6.15 3.08
N LEU A 40 -19.09 -6.32 2.74
CA LEU A 40 -19.57 -6.20 1.35
C LEU A 40 -19.75 -4.74 0.93
N SER A 41 -19.78 -3.80 1.88
CA SER A 41 -19.88 -2.38 1.63
C SER A 41 -18.50 -1.73 1.51
N GLY A 42 -18.28 -0.98 0.42
CA GLY A 42 -17.02 -0.25 0.17
C GLY A 42 -16.12 -0.94 -0.85
N ASP A 43 -15.13 -0.20 -1.34
CA ASP A 43 -14.11 -0.76 -2.23
C ASP A 43 -13.11 -1.63 -1.44
N VAL A 44 -12.35 -2.45 -2.17
CA VAL A 44 -11.32 -3.36 -1.59
C VAL A 44 -10.32 -2.60 -0.71
N PHE A 45 -10.06 -1.33 -1.03
CA PHE A 45 -9.11 -0.51 -0.28
C PHE A 45 -9.67 -0.02 1.05
N GLN A 46 -10.93 0.43 1.09
CA GLN A 46 -11.61 0.78 2.34
C GLN A 46 -11.63 -0.41 3.30
N ASN A 47 -11.90 -1.60 2.77
CA ASN A 47 -11.83 -2.85 3.53
C ASN A 47 -10.42 -3.12 4.07
N PHE A 48 -9.39 -2.97 3.23
CA PHE A 48 -8.00 -3.12 3.67
C PHE A 48 -7.63 -2.12 4.77
N GLN A 49 -7.96 -0.84 4.62
CA GLN A 49 -7.64 0.20 5.61
C GLN A 49 -8.30 -0.09 6.96
N ARG A 50 -9.56 -0.55 6.95
CA ARG A 50 -10.29 -0.93 8.15
C ARG A 50 -9.60 -2.09 8.88
N ILE A 51 -9.33 -3.19 8.17
CA ILE A 51 -8.69 -4.38 8.74
C ILE A 51 -7.28 -4.04 9.25
N ALA A 52 -6.50 -3.29 8.46
CA ALA A 52 -5.17 -2.83 8.86
C ALA A 52 -5.24 -2.04 10.18
N ARG A 53 -6.18 -1.09 10.29
CA ARG A 53 -6.37 -0.30 11.51
C ARG A 53 -6.79 -1.16 12.71
N GLU A 54 -7.74 -2.07 12.53
CA GLU A 54 -8.20 -3.00 13.57
C GLU A 54 -7.08 -3.90 14.10
N GLN A 55 -6.14 -4.27 13.24
CA GLN A 55 -4.96 -5.07 13.59
C GLN A 55 -3.75 -4.22 14.04
N GLY A 56 -3.89 -2.90 14.16
CA GLY A 56 -2.81 -1.99 14.55
C GLY A 56 -1.71 -1.84 13.49
N TYR A 57 -1.96 -2.24 12.24
CA TYR A 57 -1.01 -2.15 11.13
C TYR A 57 -0.99 -0.73 10.55
N LYS A 58 0.19 -0.11 10.57
CA LYS A 58 0.47 1.18 9.91
C LYS A 58 1.27 0.91 8.63
N PRO A 59 0.68 1.11 7.44
CA PRO A 59 1.42 0.94 6.19
C PRO A 59 2.62 1.90 6.07
N TYR A 60 3.77 1.38 5.66
CA TYR A 60 5.00 2.15 5.49
C TYR A 60 4.87 3.30 4.47
N TRP A 61 4.04 3.12 3.43
CA TRP A 61 3.83 4.15 2.41
C TRP A 61 3.11 5.42 2.92
N LEU A 62 2.48 5.40 4.09
CA LEU A 62 1.90 6.62 4.71
C LEU A 62 2.97 7.63 5.11
N GLU A 63 4.11 7.16 5.59
CA GLU A 63 5.23 8.03 5.96
C GLU A 63 5.83 8.67 4.71
N LEU A 64 6.03 7.86 3.66
CA LEU A 64 6.42 8.36 2.33
C LEU A 64 5.41 9.37 1.78
N GLN A 65 4.11 9.14 1.95
CA GLN A 65 3.07 10.07 1.52
C GLN A 65 3.21 11.44 2.19
N HIS A 66 3.40 11.48 3.51
CA HIS A 66 3.62 12.74 4.25
C HIS A 66 4.92 13.42 3.80
N GLU A 67 6.02 12.68 3.67
CA GLU A 67 7.28 13.23 3.21
C GLU A 67 7.18 13.86 1.81
N ILE A 68 6.47 13.20 0.90
CA ILE A 68 6.26 13.70 -0.48
C ILE A 68 5.43 14.97 -0.45
N ARG A 69 4.32 14.98 0.29
CA ARG A 69 3.46 16.17 0.46
C ARG A 69 4.26 17.35 0.99
N ASP A 70 4.99 17.16 2.08
CA ASP A 70 5.73 18.23 2.75
C ASP A 70 6.88 18.75 1.85
N SER A 71 7.53 17.84 1.10
CA SER A 71 8.56 18.21 0.12
C SER A 71 7.99 19.00 -1.05
N LEU A 72 6.81 18.63 -1.57
CA LEU A 72 6.12 19.36 -2.64
C LEU A 72 5.71 20.76 -2.19
N GLN A 73 5.09 20.88 -1.02
CA GLN A 73 4.69 22.16 -0.45
C GLN A 73 5.91 23.05 -0.14
N GLY A 74 7.01 22.46 0.34
CA GLY A 74 8.27 23.17 0.53
C GLY A 74 8.85 23.70 -0.79
N LEU A 75 8.91 22.85 -1.81
CA LEU A 75 9.41 23.23 -3.13
C LEU A 75 8.54 24.32 -3.77
N HIS A 76 7.21 24.21 -3.68
CA HIS A 76 6.28 25.21 -4.20
C HIS A 76 6.48 26.57 -3.51
N ARG A 77 6.57 26.60 -2.17
CA ARG A 77 6.84 27.83 -1.41
C ARG A 77 8.18 28.48 -1.78
N ASP A 78 9.23 27.69 -1.99
CA ASP A 78 10.54 28.21 -2.37
C ASP A 78 10.52 28.81 -3.78
N ILE A 79 9.79 28.20 -4.72
CA ILE A 79 9.62 28.71 -6.08
C ILE A 79 8.86 30.04 -6.08
N GLU A 80 7.77 30.14 -5.31
CA GLU A 80 7.00 31.38 -5.12
C GLU A 80 7.87 32.49 -4.51
N ALA A 81 8.77 32.14 -3.59
CA ALA A 81 9.74 33.06 -3.00
C ALA A 81 10.94 33.39 -3.92
N GLY A 82 10.93 32.93 -5.18
CA GLY A 82 12.00 33.16 -6.16
C GLY A 82 13.28 32.32 -5.94
N LYS A 83 13.28 31.40 -4.98
CA LYS A 83 14.42 30.51 -4.66
C LYS A 83 14.39 29.27 -5.55
N LYS A 84 14.78 29.43 -6.81
CA LYS A 84 14.79 28.34 -7.81
C LYS A 84 16.07 27.50 -7.83
N ARG A 85 17.04 27.80 -6.95
CA ARG A 85 18.29 27.05 -6.85
C ARG A 85 17.99 25.59 -6.48
N ASP A 86 18.55 24.66 -7.23
CA ASP A 86 18.41 23.20 -7.04
C ASP A 86 16.95 22.68 -7.14
N ALA A 87 16.02 23.47 -7.67
CA ALA A 87 14.61 23.10 -7.77
C ALA A 87 14.40 21.83 -8.60
N GLU A 88 15.11 21.70 -9.73
CA GLU A 88 15.04 20.50 -10.59
C GLU A 88 15.57 19.25 -9.87
N LEU A 89 16.66 19.38 -9.11
CA LEU A 89 17.22 18.28 -8.33
C LEU A 89 16.24 17.81 -7.24
N ARG A 90 15.63 18.75 -6.51
CA ARG A 90 14.61 18.45 -5.51
C ARG A 90 13.37 17.80 -6.14
N LEU A 91 12.93 18.29 -7.30
CA LEU A 91 11.81 17.69 -8.02
C LEU A 91 12.12 16.23 -8.44
N LYS A 92 13.34 15.95 -8.90
CA LYS A 92 13.80 14.59 -9.19
C LYS A 92 13.75 13.70 -7.95
N GLN A 93 14.28 14.17 -6.82
CA GLN A 93 14.24 13.44 -5.55
C GLN A 93 12.80 13.16 -5.09
N ILE A 94 11.88 14.11 -5.28
CA ILE A 94 10.46 13.91 -4.99
C ILE A 94 9.90 12.80 -5.89
N ASN A 95 10.18 12.83 -7.20
CA ASN A 95 9.72 11.79 -8.11
C ASN A 95 10.29 10.40 -7.79
N ASP A 96 11.53 10.31 -7.33
CA ASP A 96 12.11 9.05 -6.85
C ASP A 96 11.35 8.50 -5.63
N LYS A 97 10.91 9.39 -4.72
CA LYS A 97 10.03 9.00 -3.60
C LYS A 97 8.65 8.57 -4.08
N ILE A 98 8.06 9.27 -5.05
CA ILE A 98 6.76 8.91 -5.64
C ILE A 98 6.83 7.51 -6.28
N TYR A 99 7.92 7.20 -6.96
CA TYR A 99 8.14 5.86 -7.52
C TYR A 99 8.14 4.79 -6.44
N LYS A 100 8.90 4.99 -5.34
CA LYS A 100 8.93 4.08 -4.19
C LYS A 100 7.57 3.95 -3.51
N TYR A 101 6.84 5.06 -3.37
CA TYR A 101 5.47 5.06 -2.84
C TYR A 101 4.55 4.21 -3.72
N ASN A 102 4.58 4.37 -5.04
CA ASN A 102 3.74 3.62 -5.98
C ASN A 102 4.03 2.11 -5.98
N GLN A 103 5.27 1.70 -5.70
CA GLN A 103 5.63 0.29 -5.57
C GLN A 103 5.01 -0.39 -4.34
N GLN A 104 4.61 0.39 -3.34
CA GLN A 104 4.13 -0.12 -2.06
C GLN A 104 2.64 0.11 -1.86
N CYS A 105 2.10 1.20 -2.39
CA CYS A 105 0.70 1.51 -2.24
C CYS A 105 -0.18 0.68 -3.20
N PRO A 106 -1.45 0.45 -2.83
CA PRO A 106 -2.41 -0.20 -3.72
C PRO A 106 -2.56 0.53 -5.06
N PRO A 107 -2.82 -0.18 -6.18
CA PRO A 107 -3.00 0.41 -7.50
C PRO A 107 -3.91 1.67 -7.57
N PRO A 108 -5.09 1.73 -6.91
CA PRO A 108 -5.94 2.92 -6.98
C PRO A 108 -5.34 4.17 -6.33
N MET A 109 -4.31 4.04 -5.50
CA MET A 109 -3.65 5.16 -4.82
C MET A 109 -2.40 5.68 -5.52
N GLN A 110 -1.93 4.98 -6.56
CA GLN A 110 -0.71 5.35 -7.27
C GLN A 110 -0.87 6.75 -7.88
N LYS A 111 0.19 7.55 -7.84
CA LYS A 111 0.20 8.93 -8.33
C LYS A 111 1.18 9.10 -9.48
N GLY A 112 0.85 9.98 -10.42
CA GLY A 112 1.75 10.35 -11.52
C GLY A 112 2.96 11.17 -11.05
N SER A 113 3.99 11.24 -11.89
CA SER A 113 5.16 12.08 -11.66
C SER A 113 4.83 13.57 -11.72
N VAL A 114 5.62 14.37 -11.03
CA VAL A 114 5.48 15.82 -10.91
C VAL A 114 6.51 16.51 -11.79
N ARG A 115 6.07 17.55 -12.50
CA ARG A 115 6.86 18.46 -13.34
C ARG A 115 6.69 19.87 -12.82
N MET A 116 7.56 20.81 -13.20
CA MET A 116 7.41 22.19 -12.77
C MET A 116 6.10 22.80 -13.25
N GLU A 117 5.66 22.47 -14.46
CA GLU A 117 4.38 22.96 -15.00
C GLU A 117 3.15 22.49 -14.20
N ASN A 118 3.25 21.36 -13.49
CA ASN A 118 2.11 20.75 -12.80
C ASN A 118 2.26 20.72 -11.27
N LEU A 119 3.25 21.45 -10.72
CA LEU A 119 3.60 21.42 -9.31
C LEU A 119 2.45 21.84 -8.39
N GLU A 120 1.72 22.89 -8.76
CA GLU A 120 0.55 23.37 -8.01
C GLU A 120 -0.56 22.30 -7.97
N ALA A 121 -0.92 21.77 -9.13
CA ALA A 121 -1.89 20.68 -9.24
C ALA A 121 -1.40 19.41 -8.50
N ALA A 122 -0.10 19.16 -8.45
CA ALA A 122 0.47 18.08 -7.67
C ALA A 122 0.28 18.31 -6.17
N CYS A 123 0.53 19.51 -5.66
CA CYS A 123 0.31 19.84 -4.25
C CYS A 123 -1.14 19.54 -3.82
N ALA A 124 -2.13 19.87 -4.65
CA ALA A 124 -3.53 19.55 -4.39
C ALA A 124 -3.82 18.03 -4.39
N ARG A 125 -3.18 17.26 -5.28
CA ARG A 125 -3.37 15.79 -5.35
C ARG A 125 -2.75 15.02 -4.16
N TRP A 126 -1.79 15.63 -3.49
CA TRP A 126 -1.04 15.06 -2.36
C TRP A 126 -1.48 15.64 -1.00
N GLN A 127 -2.54 16.45 -0.98
CA GLN A 127 -3.10 17.09 0.20
C GLN A 127 -3.77 16.07 1.15
#